data_AF-A0A011T7C1-F1
#
_entry.id   AF-A0A011T7C1-F1
#
_cell.length_a   1.000
_cell.length_b   1.000
_cell.length_c   1.000
_cell.angle_alpha   90.00
_cell.angle_beta   90.00
_cell.angle_gamma   90.00
#
_symmetry.space_group_name_H-M   'P 1'
#
loop_
_entity.id
_entity.type
_entity.pdbx_description
1 polymer ?
#
loop_
_entity_poly.entity_id
_entity_poly.type
_entity_poly.pdbx_seq_one_letter_code
_entity_poly.pdbx_strand_id
1 'polypeptide(L)'
;MIDAVAHPRIGLLTRGDRASGQVTARAQERLAPLVDAFARLRVAVEHVIYDDEHVAEVRAQVLALDAVLIWVNPIQDGRDRSRLDALLREVAEEGVWVSAHPDVITRMGTKDVLYATRNVGWGEDIERYDNANDLAERFPARLVERGALVLKQARGTGGEGVWKVQLERSEEPARASAARVRVQHASARANDAQYVSLTDFLDGCACYVAGDGFLVDQPFQERLGDGMIRAYFVQDHLVGFQHQWPTALLATERVETPARRGMEGPDTPAYRHLRKQLDSWIPSMQDVLRLDRDALPVIWDADFLYGPQTPYGTDTYILCEINVSCVWPFPERAADLIARTVLTHT
;
A
#
# COMPACT_ATOMS: atom_id res chain seq x y z
N MET A 1 -5.42 -38.05 32.43
CA MET A 1 -4.49 -36.98 32.02
C MET A 1 -5.23 -36.20 30.96
N ILE A 2 -5.58 -34.95 31.25
CA ILE A 2 -6.12 -34.05 30.24
C ILE A 2 -4.90 -33.64 29.44
N ASP A 3 -4.81 -34.03 28.18
CA ASP A 3 -3.74 -33.57 27.29
C ASP A 3 -3.72 -32.04 27.35
N ALA A 4 -2.59 -31.48 27.75
CA ALA A 4 -2.37 -30.05 27.67
C ALA A 4 -2.42 -29.70 26.19
N VAL A 5 -3.50 -29.04 25.76
CA VAL A 5 -3.59 -28.49 24.41
C VAL A 5 -2.40 -27.53 24.28
N ALA A 6 -1.44 -27.89 23.43
CA ALA A 6 -0.33 -27.00 23.12
C ALA A 6 -0.92 -25.73 22.49
N HIS A 7 -0.68 -24.59 23.12
CA HIS A 7 -1.08 -23.30 22.55
C HIS A 7 -0.04 -22.90 21.49
N PRO A 8 -0.49 -22.39 20.33
CA PRO A 8 0.44 -21.98 19.28
C PRO A 8 1.28 -20.80 19.75
N ARG A 9 2.54 -20.77 19.32
CA ARG A 9 3.52 -19.73 19.59
C ARG A 9 3.48 -18.69 18.49
N ILE A 10 3.03 -17.49 18.83
CA ILE A 10 2.80 -16.40 17.88
C ILE A 10 3.81 -15.29 18.13
N GLY A 11 4.50 -14.83 17.09
CA GLY A 11 5.43 -13.69 17.14
C GLY A 11 4.84 -12.40 16.61
N LEU A 12 5.12 -11.26 17.25
CA LEU A 12 4.97 -9.92 16.68
C LEU A 12 6.33 -9.33 16.36
N LEU A 13 6.64 -9.25 15.06
CA LEU A 13 7.91 -8.75 14.56
C LEU A 13 7.85 -7.25 14.27
N THR A 14 8.70 -6.49 14.94
CA THR A 14 8.83 -5.04 14.80
C THR A 14 10.29 -4.63 14.61
N ARG A 15 10.55 -3.57 13.86
CA ARG A 15 11.92 -3.04 13.71
C ARG A 15 12.31 -2.26 14.97
N GLY A 16 13.52 -2.48 15.47
CA GLY A 16 14.02 -1.79 16.66
C GLY A 16 15.48 -2.15 16.96
N ASP A 17 15.97 -1.69 18.11
CA ASP A 17 17.29 -2.07 18.62
C ASP A 17 17.18 -3.39 19.40
N ARG A 18 17.68 -4.48 18.80
CA ARG A 18 17.64 -5.80 19.43
C ARG A 18 18.51 -5.87 20.68
N ALA A 19 19.62 -5.14 20.75
CA ALA A 19 20.50 -5.15 21.92
C ALA A 19 19.81 -4.58 23.16
N SER A 20 18.89 -3.63 22.99
CA SER A 20 18.04 -3.13 24.07
C SER A 20 17.05 -4.17 24.60
N GLY A 21 16.67 -5.16 23.78
CA GLY A 21 15.63 -6.14 24.07
C GLY A 21 14.22 -5.55 24.23
N GLN A 22 14.03 -4.25 23.96
CA GLN A 22 12.78 -3.54 24.20
C GLN A 22 12.09 -3.13 22.91
N VAL A 23 10.80 -3.46 22.83
CA VAL A 23 9.91 -2.92 21.78
C VAL A 23 9.71 -1.44 22.05
N THR A 24 9.73 -0.61 20.99
CA THR A 24 9.53 0.83 21.13
C THR A 24 8.15 1.14 21.75
N ALA A 25 8.05 2.19 22.57
CA ALA A 25 6.77 2.61 23.17
C ALA A 25 5.66 2.81 22.12
N ARG A 26 6.04 3.37 20.95
CA ARG A 26 5.12 3.55 19.81
C ARG A 26 4.62 2.22 19.26
N ALA A 27 5.47 1.20 19.13
CA ALA A 27 5.04 -0.11 18.66
C ALA A 27 4.19 -0.83 19.72
N GLN A 28 4.52 -0.70 21.00
CA GLN A 28 3.71 -1.24 22.10
C GLN A 28 2.30 -0.65 22.10
N GLU A 29 2.16 0.68 22.08
CA GLU A 29 0.87 1.36 22.04
C GLU A 29 0.03 0.93 20.84
N ARG A 30 0.65 0.90 19.65
CA ARG A 30 -0.03 0.55 18.40
C ARG A 30 -0.46 -0.91 18.35
N LEU A 31 0.34 -1.83 18.87
CA LEU A 31 0.05 -3.26 18.80
C LEU A 31 -0.75 -3.77 20.01
N ALA A 32 -0.99 -2.93 21.02
CA ALA A 32 -1.74 -3.32 22.22
C ALA A 32 -3.11 -3.95 21.90
N PRO A 33 -3.95 -3.41 20.99
CA PRO A 33 -5.23 -4.04 20.67
C PRO A 33 -5.10 -5.48 20.15
N LEU A 34 -4.02 -5.77 19.43
CA LEU A 34 -3.74 -7.10 18.89
C LEU A 34 -3.23 -8.06 19.97
N VAL A 35 -2.33 -7.59 20.85
CA VAL A 35 -1.89 -8.34 22.03
C VAL A 35 -3.09 -8.70 22.92
N ASP A 36 -3.98 -7.74 23.18
CA ASP A 36 -5.20 -7.97 23.96
C ASP A 36 -6.15 -8.97 23.29
N ALA A 37 -6.24 -8.96 21.96
CA ALA A 37 -7.05 -9.92 21.20
C ALA A 37 -6.53 -11.36 21.34
N PHE A 38 -5.22 -11.57 21.23
CA PHE A 38 -4.62 -12.89 21.48
C PHE A 38 -4.77 -13.34 22.93
N ALA A 39 -4.60 -12.41 23.89
CA ALA A 39 -4.79 -12.71 25.31
C ALA A 39 -6.22 -13.16 25.64
N ARG A 40 -7.26 -12.56 25.01
CA ARG A 40 -8.65 -13.03 25.12
C ARG A 40 -8.85 -14.46 24.60
N LEU A 41 -8.04 -14.89 23.64
CA LEU A 41 -8.00 -16.25 23.09
C LEU A 41 -7.05 -17.18 23.88
N ARG A 42 -6.49 -16.71 25.00
CA ARG A 42 -5.53 -17.43 25.86
C ARG A 42 -4.23 -17.81 25.13
N VAL A 43 -3.84 -17.02 24.14
CA VAL A 43 -2.57 -17.16 23.42
C VAL A 43 -1.68 -15.99 23.81
N ALA A 44 -0.48 -16.28 24.29
CA ALA A 44 0.53 -15.26 24.55
C ALA A 44 1.30 -14.96 23.27
N VAL A 45 1.66 -13.70 23.08
CA VAL A 45 2.42 -13.26 21.91
C VAL A 45 3.86 -12.96 22.32
N GLU A 46 4.81 -13.47 21.55
CA GLU A 46 6.23 -13.23 21.71
C GLU A 46 6.64 -12.01 20.87
N HIS A 47 7.34 -11.05 21.47
CA HIS A 47 7.87 -9.93 20.69
C HIS A 47 9.19 -10.33 20.01
N VAL A 48 9.27 -10.06 18.70
CA VAL A 48 10.47 -10.28 17.89
C VAL A 48 10.99 -8.92 17.43
N ILE A 49 12.17 -8.53 17.89
CA ILE A 49 12.80 -7.28 17.48
C ILE A 49 13.74 -7.57 16.31
N TYR A 50 13.38 -7.04 15.14
CA TYR A 50 14.18 -7.15 13.93
C TYR A 50 15.19 -6.01 13.83
N ASP A 51 16.43 -6.42 13.60
CA ASP A 51 17.56 -5.57 13.28
C ASP A 51 18.44 -6.27 12.23
N ASP A 52 18.93 -5.52 11.25
CA ASP A 52 19.72 -6.04 10.13
C ASP A 52 21.09 -6.59 10.56
N GLU A 53 21.57 -6.19 11.74
CA GLU A 53 22.85 -6.65 12.31
C GLU A 53 22.70 -8.00 13.04
N HIS A 54 21.48 -8.39 13.43
CA HIS A 54 21.22 -9.56 14.27
C HIS A 54 20.29 -10.61 13.59
N VAL A 55 20.30 -10.68 12.26
CA VAL A 55 19.38 -11.52 11.46
C VAL A 55 19.42 -12.99 11.86
N ALA A 56 20.59 -13.56 12.19
CA ALA A 56 20.71 -14.98 12.57
C ALA A 56 19.97 -15.31 13.88
N GLU A 57 19.97 -14.40 14.85
CA GLU A 57 19.24 -14.57 16.11
C GLU A 57 17.74 -14.38 15.92
N VAL A 58 17.35 -13.40 15.10
CA VAL A 58 15.95 -13.20 14.72
C VAL A 58 15.43 -14.46 14.03
N ARG A 59 16.21 -15.04 13.11
CA ARG A 59 15.88 -16.30 12.43
C ARG A 59 15.65 -17.43 13.42
N ALA A 60 16.58 -17.65 14.35
CA ALA A 60 16.45 -18.71 15.35
C ALA A 60 15.19 -18.53 16.22
N GLN A 61 14.88 -17.28 16.58
CA GLN A 61 13.67 -16.97 17.34
C GLN A 61 12.40 -17.24 16.51
N VAL A 62 12.35 -16.80 15.25
CA VAL A 62 11.17 -16.95 14.39
C VAL A 62 10.91 -18.42 14.04
N LEU A 63 11.94 -19.22 13.78
CA LEU A 63 11.80 -20.66 13.52
C LEU A 63 11.28 -21.47 14.71
N ALA A 64 11.28 -20.90 15.90
CA ALA A 64 10.71 -21.54 17.09
C ALA A 64 9.21 -21.23 17.29
N LEU A 65 8.61 -20.45 16.38
CA LEU A 65 7.21 -20.02 16.41
C LEU A 65 6.39 -20.81 15.37
N ASP A 66 5.08 -20.87 15.57
CA ASP A 66 4.14 -21.42 14.60
C ASP A 66 3.71 -20.35 13.58
N ALA A 67 3.65 -19.09 14.01
CA ALA A 67 3.33 -17.94 13.16
C ALA A 67 4.06 -16.66 13.56
N VAL A 68 4.30 -15.78 12.58
CA VAL A 68 4.90 -14.46 12.80
C VAL A 68 4.15 -13.36 12.04
N LEU A 69 3.84 -12.29 12.78
CA LEU A 69 3.09 -11.13 12.34
C LEU A 69 4.02 -9.95 12.11
N ILE A 70 4.03 -9.38 10.90
CA ILE A 70 5.08 -8.45 10.43
C ILE A 70 4.63 -6.98 10.46
N TRP A 71 5.24 -6.19 11.36
CA TRP A 71 5.07 -4.75 11.49
C TRP A 71 6.40 -4.00 11.24
N VAL A 72 6.96 -4.23 10.06
CA VAL A 72 8.14 -3.51 9.54
C VAL A 72 7.77 -2.83 8.23
N ASN A 73 7.99 -1.52 8.16
CA ASN A 73 7.73 -0.75 6.95
C ASN A 73 8.64 -1.22 5.81
N PRO A 74 8.16 -1.22 4.55
CA PRO A 74 8.97 -1.57 3.38
C PRO A 74 10.24 -0.76 3.19
N ILE A 75 10.15 0.53 3.48
CA ILE A 75 11.26 1.47 3.47
C ILE A 75 11.22 2.22 4.79
N GLN A 76 12.31 2.18 5.55
CA GLN A 76 12.42 2.90 6.82
C GLN A 76 13.87 3.33 7.05
N ASP A 77 14.07 4.61 7.40
CA ASP A 77 15.38 5.18 7.75
C ASP A 77 16.46 4.95 6.67
N GLY A 78 16.05 5.00 5.39
CA GLY A 78 16.94 4.77 4.23
C GLY A 78 17.30 3.30 3.98
N ARG A 79 16.72 2.37 4.73
CA ARG A 79 16.92 0.91 4.57
C ARG A 79 15.71 0.29 3.87
N ASP A 80 16.00 -0.70 3.03
CA ASP A 80 14.99 -1.55 2.41
C ASP A 80 14.67 -2.78 3.29
N ARG A 81 13.90 -3.71 2.72
CA ARG A 81 13.54 -4.98 3.34
C ARG A 81 14.24 -6.18 2.75
N SER A 82 15.25 -6.03 1.92
CA SER A 82 15.84 -7.14 1.17
C SER A 82 16.32 -8.28 2.10
N ARG A 83 16.95 -7.94 3.23
CA ARG A 83 17.37 -8.91 4.26
C ARG A 83 16.20 -9.54 5.01
N LEU A 84 15.22 -8.74 5.39
CA LEU A 84 14.02 -9.23 6.08
C LEU A 84 13.22 -10.16 5.17
N ASP A 85 13.04 -9.80 3.90
CA ASP A 85 12.27 -10.57 2.93
C ASP A 85 12.97 -11.90 2.58
N ALA A 86 14.29 -11.94 2.55
CA ALA A 86 15.04 -13.20 2.43
C ALA A 86 14.78 -14.10 3.65
N LEU A 87 14.89 -13.56 4.86
CA LEU A 87 14.58 -14.28 6.10
C LEU A 87 13.14 -14.79 6.13
N LEU A 88 12.18 -13.95 5.77
CA LEU A 88 10.75 -14.30 5.85
C LEU A 88 10.36 -15.39 4.83
N ARG A 89 11.00 -15.43 3.65
CA ARG A 89 10.83 -16.56 2.72
C ARG A 89 11.38 -17.84 3.32
N GLU A 90 12.60 -17.78 3.86
CA GLU A 90 13.24 -18.95 4.45
C GLU A 90 12.42 -19.56 5.60
N VAL A 91 11.94 -18.76 6.56
CA VAL A 91 11.15 -19.30 7.68
C VAL A 91 9.78 -19.81 7.23
N ALA A 92 9.21 -19.25 6.16
CA ALA A 92 7.98 -19.75 5.56
C ALA A 92 8.19 -21.12 4.89
N GLU A 93 9.31 -21.32 4.20
CA GLU A 93 9.69 -22.62 3.62
C GLU A 93 9.89 -23.69 4.70
N GLU A 94 10.35 -23.31 5.90
CA GLU A 94 10.49 -24.18 7.07
C GLU A 94 9.18 -24.39 7.85
N GLY A 95 8.06 -23.82 7.39
CA GLY A 95 6.72 -24.08 7.91
C GLY A 95 6.15 -23.03 8.87
N VAL A 96 6.86 -21.94 9.17
CA VAL A 96 6.32 -20.83 9.98
C VAL A 96 5.35 -20.02 9.14
N TRP A 97 4.11 -19.82 9.61
CA TRP A 97 3.17 -18.97 8.88
C TRP A 97 3.53 -17.49 8.99
N VAL A 98 3.71 -16.82 7.85
CA VAL A 98 4.07 -15.39 7.79
C VAL A 98 2.87 -14.55 7.37
N SER A 99 2.48 -13.60 8.22
CA SER A 99 1.24 -12.83 8.06
C SER A 99 1.13 -11.98 6.79
N ALA A 100 2.27 -11.68 6.16
CA ALA A 100 2.39 -10.98 4.89
C ALA A 100 3.63 -11.52 4.16
N HIS A 101 3.45 -12.60 3.40
CA HIS A 101 4.55 -13.28 2.72
C HIS A 101 5.25 -12.36 1.68
N PRO A 102 6.59 -12.31 1.61
CA PRO A 102 7.31 -11.43 0.68
C PRO A 102 6.90 -11.55 -0.80
N ASP A 103 6.53 -12.76 -1.25
CA ASP A 103 6.10 -12.97 -2.63
C ASP A 103 4.70 -12.42 -2.91
N VAL A 104 3.82 -12.45 -1.92
CA VAL A 104 2.50 -11.80 -1.98
C VAL A 104 2.70 -10.28 -2.00
N ILE A 105 3.62 -9.77 -1.16
CA ILE A 105 3.96 -8.34 -1.14
C ILE A 105 4.47 -7.88 -2.50
N THR A 106 5.28 -8.69 -3.17
CA THR A 106 5.81 -8.34 -4.50
C THR A 106 4.71 -8.26 -5.56
N ARG A 107 3.71 -9.16 -5.51
CA ARG A 107 2.61 -9.19 -6.49
C ARG A 107 1.53 -8.13 -6.22
N MET A 108 1.27 -7.82 -4.95
CA MET A 108 0.09 -7.04 -4.54
C MET A 108 0.44 -5.68 -3.93
N GLY A 109 1.63 -5.51 -3.36
CA GLY A 109 2.05 -4.31 -2.63
C GLY A 109 2.88 -3.30 -3.42
N THR A 110 3.19 -3.59 -4.68
CA THR A 110 3.89 -2.65 -5.58
C THR A 110 2.87 -1.92 -6.45
N LYS A 111 3.26 -0.78 -7.03
CA LYS A 111 2.39 -0.05 -7.97
C LYS A 111 2.08 -0.83 -9.26
N ASP A 112 2.76 -1.96 -9.50
CA ASP A 112 2.41 -2.87 -10.59
C ASP A 112 0.99 -3.40 -10.45
N VAL A 113 0.49 -3.54 -9.21
CA VAL A 113 -0.86 -4.04 -8.97
C VAL A 113 -1.90 -3.19 -9.70
N LEU A 114 -1.68 -1.88 -9.81
CA LEU A 114 -2.56 -0.96 -10.52
C LEU A 114 -2.61 -1.29 -12.02
N TYR A 115 -1.46 -1.60 -12.61
CA TYR A 115 -1.36 -2.01 -14.01
C TYR A 115 -1.92 -3.41 -14.19
N ALA A 116 -1.48 -4.39 -13.41
CA ALA A 116 -1.89 -5.78 -13.49
C ALA A 116 -3.43 -5.95 -13.40
N THR A 117 -4.08 -5.21 -12.49
CA THR A 117 -5.52 -5.33 -12.25
C THR A 117 -6.38 -4.34 -13.06
N ARG A 118 -5.81 -3.57 -13.99
CA ARG A 118 -6.53 -2.53 -14.74
C ARG A 118 -7.79 -3.03 -15.46
N ASN A 119 -7.79 -4.29 -15.89
CA ASN A 119 -8.91 -4.89 -16.62
C ASN A 119 -10.01 -5.49 -15.73
N VAL A 120 -9.81 -5.56 -14.41
CA VAL A 120 -10.76 -6.20 -13.47
C VAL A 120 -11.41 -5.23 -12.50
N GLY A 121 -11.27 -3.92 -12.73
CA GLY A 121 -11.97 -2.87 -12.00
C GLY A 121 -11.08 -1.69 -11.65
N TRP A 122 -11.68 -0.49 -11.56
CA TRP A 122 -11.13 0.77 -11.02
C TRP A 122 -9.82 1.31 -11.61
N GLY A 123 -9.18 0.58 -12.52
CA GLY A 123 -7.98 1.00 -13.23
C GLY A 123 -8.32 1.31 -14.68
N GLU A 124 -8.87 2.48 -14.95
CA GLU A 124 -9.00 2.91 -16.34
C GLU A 124 -7.73 3.64 -16.77
N ASP A 125 -7.16 3.14 -17.87
CA ASP A 125 -6.07 3.74 -18.62
C ASP A 125 -4.75 3.95 -17.83
N ILE A 126 -4.17 2.84 -17.38
CA ILE A 126 -2.90 2.80 -16.65
C ILE A 126 -1.82 2.23 -17.56
N GLU A 127 -0.66 2.90 -17.63
CA GLU A 127 0.51 2.42 -18.38
C GLU A 127 1.70 2.15 -17.45
N ARG A 128 2.51 1.15 -17.82
CA ARG A 128 3.73 0.77 -17.10
C ARG A 128 4.96 1.02 -17.97
N TYR A 129 6.01 1.51 -17.35
CA TYR A 129 7.30 1.81 -17.98
C TYR A 129 8.42 1.07 -17.25
N ASP A 130 9.03 0.11 -17.94
CA ASP A 130 10.08 -0.75 -17.37
C ASP A 130 11.49 -0.18 -17.55
N ASN A 131 11.66 0.83 -18.40
CA ASN A 131 12.96 1.45 -18.66
C ASN A 131 12.78 2.90 -19.16
N ALA A 132 13.89 3.64 -19.25
CA ALA A 132 13.87 5.05 -19.65
C ALA A 132 13.41 5.27 -21.11
N ASN A 133 13.70 4.33 -22.02
CA ASN A 133 13.28 4.45 -23.42
C ASN A 133 11.76 4.29 -23.54
N ASP A 134 11.19 3.29 -22.86
CA ASP A 134 9.74 3.09 -22.78
C ASP A 134 9.02 4.35 -22.30
N LEU A 135 9.55 4.96 -21.23
CA LEU A 135 9.01 6.18 -20.65
C LEU A 135 9.08 7.33 -21.66
N ALA A 136 10.25 7.57 -22.26
CA ALA A 136 10.47 8.64 -23.23
C ALA A 136 9.62 8.50 -24.50
N GLU A 137 9.37 7.27 -24.94
CA GLU A 137 8.60 6.97 -26.15
C GLU A 137 7.09 7.13 -25.92
N ARG A 138 6.56 6.58 -24.82
CA ARG A 138 5.11 6.38 -24.64
C ARG A 138 4.45 7.41 -23.73
N PHE A 139 5.14 7.94 -22.71
CA PHE A 139 4.55 8.90 -21.76
C PHE A 139 4.14 10.24 -22.40
N PRO A 140 4.92 10.87 -23.30
CA PRO A 140 4.54 12.16 -23.87
C PRO A 140 3.20 12.15 -24.61
N ALA A 141 2.93 11.11 -25.39
CA ALA A 141 1.67 10.99 -26.15
C ALA A 141 0.46 10.87 -25.21
N ARG A 142 0.59 10.06 -24.16
CA ARG A 142 -0.46 9.91 -23.13
C ARG A 142 -0.70 11.19 -22.37
N LEU A 143 0.37 11.90 -22.02
CA LEU A 143 0.27 13.19 -21.34
C LEU A 143 -0.45 14.23 -22.21
N VAL A 144 -0.19 14.25 -23.53
CA VAL A 144 -0.94 15.11 -24.49
C VAL A 144 -2.40 14.74 -24.55
N GLU A 145 -2.73 13.45 -24.60
CA GLU A 145 -4.11 12.97 -24.68
C GLU A 145 -4.92 13.28 -23.41
N ARG A 146 -4.30 13.15 -22.23
CA ARG A 146 -4.97 13.28 -20.92
C ARG A 146 -4.85 14.68 -20.30
N GLY A 147 -3.86 15.47 -20.70
CA GLY A 147 -3.56 16.80 -20.16
C GLY A 147 -2.88 16.77 -18.77
N ALA A 148 -3.23 15.83 -17.90
CA ALA A 148 -2.57 15.59 -16.62
C ALA A 148 -2.52 14.10 -16.26
N LEU A 149 -1.33 13.63 -15.89
CA LEU A 149 -1.06 12.28 -15.42
C LEU A 149 -0.40 12.30 -14.05
N VAL A 150 -0.60 11.24 -13.28
CA VAL A 150 0.13 10.96 -12.04
C VAL A 150 1.09 9.81 -12.30
N LEU A 151 2.39 10.10 -12.24
CA LEU A 151 3.46 9.12 -12.39
C LEU A 151 3.88 8.62 -11.00
N LYS A 152 4.04 7.30 -10.84
CA LYS A 152 4.29 6.65 -9.55
C LYS A 152 5.43 5.64 -9.68
N GLN A 153 6.40 5.68 -8.77
CA GLN A 153 7.43 4.65 -8.65
C GLN A 153 6.88 3.33 -8.09
N ALA A 154 7.54 2.22 -8.44
CA ALA A 154 7.19 0.86 -8.03
C ALA A 154 6.91 0.69 -6.53
N ARG A 155 7.79 1.23 -5.68
CA ARG A 155 7.75 1.14 -4.21
C ARG A 155 8.02 2.52 -3.62
N GLY A 156 7.19 2.94 -2.69
CA GLY A 156 7.34 4.24 -2.02
C GLY A 156 6.51 4.30 -0.75
N THR A 157 6.69 5.37 0.03
CA THR A 157 5.90 5.63 1.22
C THR A 157 5.65 7.13 1.34
N GLY A 158 4.50 7.52 1.91
CA GLY A 158 4.21 8.94 2.21
C GLY A 158 4.22 9.88 1.00
N GLY A 159 3.90 9.37 -0.20
CA GLY A 159 3.89 10.15 -1.44
C GLY A 159 5.26 10.34 -2.09
N GLU A 160 6.32 9.72 -1.58
CA GLU A 160 7.63 9.72 -2.24
C GLU A 160 7.59 8.96 -3.57
N GLY A 161 8.13 9.59 -4.61
CA GLY A 161 8.11 9.09 -5.98
C GLY A 161 6.72 9.05 -6.60
N VAL A 162 5.88 10.01 -6.24
CA VAL A 162 4.58 10.24 -6.87
C VAL A 162 4.54 11.68 -7.36
N TRP A 163 4.33 11.87 -8.66
CA TRP A 163 4.33 13.17 -9.31
C TRP A 163 3.05 13.39 -10.11
N LYS A 164 2.39 14.53 -9.93
CA LYS A 164 1.43 15.04 -10.93
C LYS A 164 2.22 15.78 -11.99
N VAL A 165 2.08 15.36 -13.24
CA VAL A 165 2.67 15.99 -14.42
C VAL A 165 1.53 16.53 -15.27
N GLN A 166 1.58 17.83 -15.56
CA GLN A 166 0.53 18.52 -16.31
C GLN A 166 1.16 19.34 -17.43
N LEU A 167 0.58 19.26 -18.63
CA LEU A 167 1.01 20.13 -19.73
C LEU A 167 0.61 21.57 -19.45
N GLU A 168 1.56 22.47 -19.66
CA GLU A 168 1.24 23.89 -19.73
C GLU A 168 0.46 24.16 -21.03
N ARG A 169 -0.66 24.86 -20.94
CA ARG A 169 -1.39 25.29 -22.13
C ARG A 169 -0.57 26.38 -22.82
N SER A 170 0.11 26.03 -23.90
CA SER A 170 0.73 26.98 -24.83
C SER A 170 -0.31 27.42 -25.87
N GLU A 171 -0.35 28.72 -26.19
CA GLU A 171 -1.15 29.27 -27.31
C GLU A 171 -0.58 28.86 -28.68
N GLU A 172 0.67 28.37 -28.73
CA GLU A 172 1.34 27.89 -29.94
C GLU A 172 1.62 26.38 -29.90
N PRO A 173 1.43 25.63 -31.01
CA PRO A 173 1.67 24.20 -31.07
C PRO A 173 3.18 23.88 -31.11
N ALA A 174 3.79 23.71 -29.93
CA ALA A 174 5.16 23.22 -29.81
C ALA A 174 5.23 21.69 -29.95
N ARG A 175 6.36 21.17 -30.45
CA ARG A 175 6.66 19.72 -30.47
C ARG A 175 6.52 19.14 -29.05
N ALA A 176 5.83 17.99 -28.92
CA ALA A 176 5.50 17.38 -27.63
C ALA A 176 6.69 17.17 -26.67
N SER A 177 7.90 16.91 -27.20
CA SER A 177 9.12 16.74 -26.39
C SER A 177 9.74 18.03 -25.84
N ALA A 178 9.45 19.19 -26.45
CA ALA A 178 9.90 20.49 -25.95
C ALA A 178 8.83 21.20 -25.09
N ALA A 179 7.71 20.52 -24.81
CA ALA A 179 6.63 21.07 -24.00
C ALA A 179 7.12 21.34 -22.57
N ARG A 180 6.76 22.51 -22.04
CA ARG A 180 6.92 22.79 -20.61
C ARG A 180 5.83 22.06 -19.84
N VAL A 181 6.21 21.45 -18.73
CA VAL A 181 5.31 20.75 -17.83
C VAL A 181 5.37 21.35 -16.44
N ARG A 182 4.21 21.41 -15.80
CA ARG A 182 4.06 21.69 -14.38
C ARG A 182 4.09 20.36 -13.63
N VAL A 183 5.07 20.20 -12.75
CA VAL A 183 5.30 18.98 -11.96
C VAL A 183 5.06 19.30 -10.49
N GLN A 184 4.22 18.52 -9.82
CA GLN A 184 4.03 18.58 -8.37
C GLN A 184 4.39 17.23 -7.77
N HIS A 185 5.20 17.22 -6.71
CA HIS A 185 5.54 15.99 -5.99
C HIS A 185 4.57 15.79 -4.80
N ALA A 186 4.18 14.55 -4.54
CA ALA A 186 3.17 14.25 -3.51
C ALA A 186 3.75 14.18 -2.08
N SER A 187 5.06 14.32 -1.90
CA SER A 187 5.64 14.27 -0.55
C SER A 187 5.37 15.55 0.23
N ALA A 188 5.13 15.39 1.54
CA ALA A 188 4.82 16.48 2.46
C ALA A 188 5.88 17.60 2.55
N ARG A 189 7.06 17.41 1.95
CA ARG A 189 8.18 18.36 1.96
C ARG A 189 8.29 19.18 0.68
N ALA A 190 7.60 18.80 -0.40
CA ALA A 190 7.80 19.34 -1.74
C ALA A 190 6.45 19.66 -2.43
N ASN A 191 5.60 20.43 -1.75
CA ASN A 191 4.26 20.75 -2.26
C ASN A 191 4.26 21.80 -3.38
N ASP A 192 5.42 22.43 -3.63
CA ASP A 192 5.57 23.46 -4.65
C ASP A 192 5.63 22.84 -6.05
N ALA A 193 4.94 23.49 -6.99
CA ALA A 193 5.01 23.12 -8.39
C ALA A 193 6.32 23.61 -9.02
N GLN A 194 6.98 22.72 -9.76
CA GLN A 194 8.14 23.05 -10.58
C GLN A 194 7.73 23.11 -12.05
N TYR A 195 8.36 24.01 -12.80
CA TYR A 195 8.12 24.18 -14.23
C TYR A 195 9.40 23.82 -14.98
N VAL A 196 9.40 22.67 -15.63
CA VAL A 196 10.57 22.10 -16.31
C VAL A 196 10.21 21.70 -17.74
N SER A 197 11.20 21.42 -18.59
CA SER A 197 10.92 20.77 -19.87
C SER A 197 10.48 19.32 -19.63
N LEU A 198 9.63 18.78 -20.50
CA LEU A 198 9.24 17.38 -20.41
C LEU A 198 10.46 16.45 -20.47
N THR A 199 11.41 16.72 -21.38
CA THR A 199 12.66 15.95 -21.48
C THR A 199 13.44 15.94 -20.17
N ASP A 200 13.69 17.10 -19.55
CA ASP A 200 14.47 17.16 -18.30
C ASP A 200 13.78 16.40 -17.17
N PHE A 201 12.43 16.43 -17.12
CA PHE A 201 11.67 15.65 -16.15
C PHE A 201 11.84 14.14 -16.37
N LEU A 202 11.73 13.66 -17.61
CA LEU A 202 11.86 12.24 -17.94
C LEU A 202 13.30 11.73 -17.72
N ASP A 203 14.31 12.53 -18.06
CA ASP A 203 15.72 12.23 -17.77
C ASP A 203 15.94 12.11 -16.26
N GLY A 204 15.33 12.99 -15.47
CA GLY A 204 15.33 12.92 -14.00
C GLY A 204 14.64 11.67 -13.43
N CYS A 205 13.80 11.00 -14.22
CA CYS A 205 13.10 9.78 -13.81
C CYS A 205 13.93 8.50 -14.02
N ALA A 206 15.09 8.57 -14.69
CA ALA A 206 15.86 7.40 -15.12
C ALA A 206 16.27 6.46 -13.96
N CYS A 207 16.53 6.99 -12.76
CA CYS A 207 16.90 6.18 -11.60
C CYS A 207 15.76 5.31 -11.07
N TYR A 208 14.49 5.68 -11.32
CA TYR A 208 13.31 4.93 -10.83
C TYR A 208 12.93 3.74 -11.74
N VAL A 209 13.51 3.67 -12.94
CA VAL A 209 13.32 2.61 -13.93
C VAL A 209 14.62 1.82 -14.16
N ALA A 210 15.58 1.94 -13.25
CA ALA A 210 16.82 1.16 -13.28
C ALA A 210 16.68 -0.12 -12.44
N GLY A 211 17.41 -1.18 -12.80
CA GLY A 211 17.40 -2.43 -12.05
C GLY A 211 16.03 -3.12 -12.10
N ASP A 212 15.44 -3.36 -10.93
CA ASP A 212 14.07 -3.90 -10.76
C ASP A 212 13.00 -2.80 -10.59
N GLY A 213 13.39 -1.53 -10.74
CA GLY A 213 12.51 -0.37 -10.69
C GLY A 213 11.63 -0.26 -11.95
N PHE A 214 10.47 0.38 -11.78
CA PHE A 214 9.55 0.72 -12.86
C PHE A 214 8.68 1.90 -12.43
N LEU A 215 8.06 2.55 -13.42
CA LEU A 215 7.06 3.58 -13.21
C LEU A 215 5.70 3.15 -13.74
N VAL A 216 4.64 3.64 -13.11
CA VAL A 216 3.26 3.48 -13.56
C VAL A 216 2.62 4.85 -13.65
N ASP A 217 1.90 5.13 -14.74
CA ASP A 217 1.05 6.31 -14.86
C ASP A 217 -0.42 6.00 -14.57
N GLN A 218 -1.14 7.03 -14.17
CA GLN A 218 -2.59 6.99 -14.00
C GLN A 218 -3.17 8.39 -14.31
N PRO A 219 -4.36 8.51 -14.91
CA PRO A 219 -5.01 9.79 -15.09
C PRO A 219 -5.19 10.54 -13.76
N PHE A 220 -4.91 11.84 -13.77
CA PHE A 220 -5.17 12.68 -12.60
C PHE A 220 -6.68 12.74 -12.31
N GLN A 221 -7.06 12.58 -11.05
CA GLN A 221 -8.46 12.62 -10.62
C GLN A 221 -8.83 14.03 -10.16
N GLU A 222 -9.71 14.71 -10.90
CA GLU A 222 -10.15 16.08 -10.60
C GLU A 222 -10.82 16.19 -9.21
N ARG A 223 -11.43 15.10 -8.75
CA ARG A 223 -12.08 15.00 -7.43
C ARG A 223 -11.14 14.60 -6.31
N LEU A 224 -9.82 14.78 -6.47
CA LEU A 224 -8.84 14.52 -5.40
C LEU A 224 -9.16 15.27 -4.10
N GLY A 225 -9.74 16.47 -4.21
CA GLY A 225 -10.18 17.27 -3.06
C GLY A 225 -11.34 16.65 -2.27
N ASP A 226 -12.13 15.76 -2.87
CA ASP A 226 -13.20 15.01 -2.18
C ASP A 226 -12.61 13.95 -1.24
N GLY A 227 -11.31 13.69 -1.35
CA GLY A 227 -10.55 12.79 -0.50
C GLY A 227 -10.35 11.40 -1.11
N MET A 228 -9.94 10.47 -0.26
CA MET A 228 -9.57 9.10 -0.56
C MET A 228 -10.21 8.17 0.46
N ILE A 229 -10.80 7.07 0.00
CA ILE A 229 -11.37 6.05 0.87
C ILE A 229 -10.37 4.91 0.99
N ARG A 230 -9.90 4.65 2.21
CA ARG A 230 -9.15 3.45 2.54
C ARG A 230 -10.11 2.35 2.97
N ALA A 231 -10.09 1.20 2.30
CA ALA A 231 -10.80 -0.01 2.70
C ALA A 231 -9.82 -1.00 3.34
N TYR A 232 -10.13 -1.51 4.52
CA TYR A 232 -9.27 -2.42 5.28
C TYR A 232 -9.80 -3.85 5.19
N PHE A 233 -8.89 -4.82 5.06
CA PHE A 233 -9.22 -6.23 4.89
C PHE A 233 -8.41 -7.13 5.82
N VAL A 234 -9.04 -8.18 6.34
CA VAL A 234 -8.37 -9.33 6.96
C VAL A 234 -8.54 -10.51 6.03
N GLN A 235 -7.46 -10.96 5.36
CA GLN A 235 -7.56 -11.81 4.18
C GLN A 235 -8.55 -11.21 3.15
N ASP A 236 -9.63 -11.90 2.83
CA ASP A 236 -10.69 -11.46 1.91
C ASP A 236 -11.84 -10.70 2.60
N HIS A 237 -11.81 -10.57 3.93
CA HIS A 237 -12.91 -9.96 4.70
C HIS A 237 -12.72 -8.46 4.87
N LEU A 238 -13.63 -7.67 4.31
CA LEU A 238 -13.71 -6.22 4.57
C LEU A 238 -14.02 -5.96 6.05
N VAL A 239 -13.11 -5.29 6.76
CA VAL A 239 -13.25 -4.98 8.19
C VAL A 239 -13.52 -3.53 8.49
N GLY A 240 -13.42 -2.62 7.51
CA GLY A 240 -13.76 -1.22 7.71
C GLY A 240 -13.30 -0.27 6.62
N PHE A 241 -13.60 1.00 6.85
CA PHE A 241 -13.20 2.10 5.97
C PHE A 241 -12.61 3.26 6.76
N GLN A 242 -11.83 4.10 6.08
CA GLN A 242 -11.50 5.45 6.56
C GLN A 242 -11.50 6.44 5.39
N HIS A 243 -12.15 7.58 5.59
CA HIS A 243 -11.99 8.72 4.69
C HIS A 243 -10.74 9.51 5.09
N GLN A 244 -9.83 9.68 4.14
CA GLN A 244 -8.60 10.44 4.28
C GLN A 244 -8.59 11.58 3.26
N TRP A 245 -7.88 12.65 3.58
CA TRP A 245 -7.74 13.80 2.68
C TRP A 245 -6.28 13.93 2.26
N PRO A 246 -5.98 13.80 0.96
CA PRO A 246 -4.65 14.08 0.42
C PRO A 246 -4.21 15.50 0.76
N THR A 247 -2.94 15.65 1.14
CA THR A 247 -2.35 16.95 1.50
C THR A 247 -1.52 17.57 0.37
N ALA A 248 -1.37 16.86 -0.74
CA ALA A 248 -0.55 17.24 -1.87
C ALA A 248 -1.30 17.03 -3.20
N LEU A 249 -0.75 17.61 -4.28
CA LEU A 249 -1.29 17.55 -5.65
C LEU A 249 -2.68 18.21 -5.85
N LEU A 250 -3.18 18.92 -4.84
CA LEU A 250 -4.46 19.63 -4.90
C LEU A 250 -4.39 20.81 -5.88
N ALA A 251 -5.51 21.07 -6.56
CA ALA A 251 -5.63 22.14 -7.55
C ALA A 251 -5.69 23.54 -6.92
N THR A 252 -6.22 23.65 -5.70
CA THR A 252 -6.32 24.91 -4.95
C THR A 252 -5.56 24.80 -3.63
N GLU A 253 -4.97 25.91 -3.18
CA GLU A 253 -4.23 25.99 -1.91
C GLU A 253 -5.13 25.82 -0.67
N ARG A 254 -6.46 25.84 -0.84
CA ARG A 254 -7.44 25.68 0.24
C ARG A 254 -8.61 24.84 -0.22
N VAL A 255 -8.49 23.52 -0.04
CA VAL A 255 -9.66 22.68 0.22
C VAL A 255 -9.85 22.73 1.73
N GLU A 256 -10.99 23.22 2.22
CA GLU A 256 -11.33 23.05 3.64
C GLU A 256 -11.41 21.55 3.91
N THR A 257 -10.38 21.00 4.54
CA THR A 257 -10.36 19.59 4.91
C THR A 257 -11.36 19.38 6.05
N PRO A 258 -12.42 18.59 5.86
CA PRO A 258 -13.31 18.21 6.93
C PRO A 258 -12.54 17.60 8.10
N ALA A 259 -13.08 17.72 9.32
CA ALA A 259 -12.49 17.06 10.47
C ALA A 259 -12.29 15.57 10.19
N ARG A 260 -11.10 15.06 10.56
CA ARG A 260 -10.72 13.67 10.31
C ARG A 260 -11.79 12.75 10.86
N ARG A 261 -12.50 12.04 9.99
CA ARG A 261 -13.43 10.99 10.41
C ARG A 261 -12.62 9.80 10.94
N GLY A 262 -13.11 9.24 12.05
CA GLY A 262 -12.60 7.97 12.58
C GLY A 262 -12.82 6.83 11.59
N MET A 263 -12.34 5.64 11.93
CA MET A 263 -12.56 4.45 11.10
C MET A 263 -13.99 3.94 11.26
N GLU A 264 -14.67 3.71 10.15
CA GLU A 264 -16.09 3.34 10.09
C GLU A 264 -16.27 1.85 9.79
N GLY A 265 -17.38 1.28 10.26
CA GLY A 265 -17.84 -0.11 10.04
C GLY A 265 -17.78 -0.57 8.57
N PRO A 266 -17.59 -1.88 8.29
CA PRO A 266 -17.76 -2.40 6.94
C PRO A 266 -19.22 -2.26 6.45
N ASP A 267 -20.18 -2.12 7.36
CA ASP A 267 -21.59 -1.85 7.08
C ASP A 267 -21.96 -0.36 7.00
N THR A 268 -20.97 0.56 7.01
CA THR A 268 -21.29 2.01 6.96
C THR A 268 -22.12 2.35 5.71
N PRO A 269 -23.25 3.06 5.87
CA PRO A 269 -24.09 3.44 4.72
C PRO A 269 -23.35 4.28 3.67
N ALA A 270 -22.35 5.07 4.10
CA ALA A 270 -21.60 5.98 3.23
C ALA A 270 -20.89 5.27 2.07
N TYR A 271 -20.36 4.06 2.31
CA TYR A 271 -19.56 3.31 1.33
C TYR A 271 -20.24 2.03 0.85
N ARG A 272 -21.57 1.96 0.96
CA ARG A 272 -22.36 0.79 0.51
C ARG A 272 -22.12 0.48 -0.98
N HIS A 273 -21.99 1.51 -1.82
CA HIS A 273 -21.74 1.31 -3.25
C HIS A 273 -20.35 0.73 -3.51
N LEU A 274 -19.31 1.32 -2.91
CA LEU A 274 -17.94 0.81 -2.99
C LEU A 274 -17.86 -0.64 -2.48
N ARG A 275 -18.46 -0.95 -1.33
CA ARG A 275 -18.50 -2.33 -0.79
C ARG A 275 -19.02 -3.35 -1.79
N LYS A 276 -20.15 -3.07 -2.46
CA LYS A 276 -20.71 -3.99 -3.46
C LYS A 276 -19.74 -4.26 -4.61
N GLN A 277 -18.93 -3.28 -5.00
CA GLN A 277 -17.91 -3.46 -6.03
C GLN A 277 -16.72 -4.26 -5.50
N LEU A 278 -16.30 -4.01 -4.26
CA LEU A 278 -15.23 -4.76 -3.58
C LEU A 278 -15.55 -6.26 -3.53
N ASP A 279 -16.80 -6.64 -3.23
CA ASP A 279 -17.23 -8.04 -3.13
C ASP A 279 -16.96 -8.83 -4.43
N SER A 280 -17.12 -8.20 -5.61
CA SER A 280 -16.80 -8.81 -6.91
C SER A 280 -15.33 -8.66 -7.33
N TRP A 281 -14.67 -7.61 -6.86
CA TRP A 281 -13.31 -7.29 -7.27
C TRP A 281 -12.27 -8.17 -6.59
N ILE A 282 -12.43 -8.49 -5.29
CA ILE A 282 -11.42 -9.27 -4.54
C ILE A 282 -11.13 -10.62 -5.22
N PRO A 283 -12.13 -11.46 -5.58
CA PRO A 283 -11.87 -12.70 -6.30
C PRO A 283 -11.19 -12.47 -7.66
N SER A 284 -11.62 -11.43 -8.39
CA SER A 284 -11.05 -11.11 -9.71
C SER A 284 -9.58 -10.66 -9.61
N MET A 285 -9.24 -9.86 -8.59
CA MET A 285 -7.86 -9.48 -8.29
C MET A 285 -7.03 -10.72 -7.93
N GLN A 286 -7.56 -11.60 -7.08
CA GLN A 286 -6.89 -12.84 -6.70
C GLN A 286 -6.56 -13.71 -7.92
N ASP A 287 -7.50 -13.87 -8.85
CA ASP A 287 -7.28 -14.61 -10.09
C ASP A 287 -6.17 -13.99 -10.95
N VAL A 288 -6.22 -12.66 -11.14
CA VAL A 288 -5.20 -11.92 -11.91
C VAL A 288 -3.81 -12.05 -11.28
N LEU A 289 -3.72 -11.90 -9.95
CA LEU A 289 -2.47 -11.95 -9.20
C LEU A 289 -2.02 -13.38 -8.86
N ARG A 290 -2.84 -14.39 -9.17
CA ARG A 290 -2.64 -15.80 -8.81
C ARG A 290 -2.38 -15.96 -7.31
N LEU A 291 -3.30 -15.43 -6.51
CA LEU A 291 -3.26 -15.43 -5.05
C LEU A 291 -4.45 -16.20 -4.49
N ASP A 292 -4.17 -17.33 -3.83
CA ASP A 292 -5.18 -18.03 -3.05
C ASP A 292 -5.66 -17.16 -1.88
N ARG A 293 -6.86 -17.45 -1.39
CA ARG A 293 -7.47 -16.74 -0.25
C ARG A 293 -6.54 -16.71 0.97
N ASP A 294 -5.94 -17.85 1.29
CA ASP A 294 -5.08 -17.99 2.47
C ASP A 294 -3.69 -17.37 2.29
N ALA A 295 -3.33 -17.01 1.04
CA ALA A 295 -2.13 -16.23 0.75
C ALA A 295 -2.33 -14.72 0.96
N LEU A 296 -3.58 -14.23 1.04
CA LEU A 296 -3.83 -12.82 1.32
C LEU A 296 -3.28 -12.42 2.70
N PRO A 297 -2.70 -11.22 2.86
CA PRO A 297 -2.17 -10.79 4.14
C PRO A 297 -3.24 -10.80 5.24
N VAL A 298 -2.82 -11.05 6.48
CA VAL A 298 -3.73 -11.01 7.64
C VAL A 298 -4.37 -9.65 7.85
N ILE A 299 -3.69 -8.58 7.40
CA ILE A 299 -4.22 -7.24 7.36
C ILE A 299 -3.60 -6.52 6.16
N TRP A 300 -4.45 -5.95 5.32
CA TRP A 300 -4.04 -5.09 4.21
C TRP A 300 -5.10 -4.01 3.97
N ASP A 301 -4.77 -2.99 3.20
CA ASP A 301 -5.71 -1.95 2.80
C ASP A 301 -5.59 -1.60 1.32
N ALA A 302 -6.70 -1.13 0.74
CA ALA A 302 -6.77 -0.59 -0.61
C ALA A 302 -7.32 0.84 -0.56
N ASP A 303 -6.63 1.74 -1.25
CA ASP A 303 -6.95 3.15 -1.29
C ASP A 303 -7.64 3.53 -2.61
N PHE A 304 -8.76 4.22 -2.49
CA PHE A 304 -9.63 4.62 -3.59
C PHE A 304 -9.78 6.13 -3.68
N LEU A 305 -9.49 6.70 -4.83
CA LEU A 305 -9.84 8.08 -5.17
C LEU A 305 -11.25 8.12 -5.76
N TYR A 306 -11.94 9.25 -5.58
CA TYR A 306 -13.18 9.51 -6.32
C TYR A 306 -12.87 9.77 -7.79
N GLY A 307 -13.52 8.99 -8.66
CA GLY A 307 -13.55 9.23 -10.09
C GLY A 307 -14.72 10.14 -10.51
N PRO A 308 -14.86 10.42 -11.82
CA PRO A 308 -15.98 11.20 -12.34
C PRO A 308 -17.31 10.52 -11.98
N GLN A 309 -18.30 11.30 -11.57
CA GLN A 309 -19.62 10.74 -11.29
C GLN A 309 -20.24 10.20 -12.59
N THR A 310 -21.00 9.12 -12.45
CA THR A 310 -21.87 8.63 -13.54
C THR A 310 -22.87 9.72 -13.94
N PRO A 311 -23.52 9.62 -15.12
CA PRO A 311 -24.58 10.57 -15.53
C PRO A 311 -25.75 10.69 -14.53
N TYR A 312 -25.91 9.72 -13.63
CA TYR A 312 -26.92 9.71 -12.58
C TYR A 312 -26.43 10.28 -11.23
N GLY A 313 -25.22 10.85 -11.18
CA GLY A 313 -24.62 11.42 -9.97
C GLY A 313 -24.10 10.38 -8.97
N THR A 314 -23.99 9.11 -9.36
CA THR A 314 -23.36 8.07 -8.52
C THR A 314 -21.85 8.19 -8.60
N ASP A 315 -21.18 8.12 -7.44
CA ASP A 315 -19.72 8.12 -7.36
C ASP A 315 -19.11 6.89 -8.04
N THR A 316 -18.03 7.12 -8.78
CA THR A 316 -17.12 6.07 -9.24
C THR A 316 -15.83 6.14 -8.43
N TYR A 317 -15.05 5.06 -8.45
CA TYR A 317 -13.85 4.93 -7.64
C TYR A 317 -12.69 4.44 -8.49
N ILE A 318 -11.50 4.93 -8.17
CA ILE A 318 -10.26 4.65 -8.87
C ILE A 318 -9.26 4.12 -7.85
N LEU A 319 -8.75 2.91 -8.06
CA LEU A 319 -7.74 2.31 -7.19
C LEU A 319 -6.43 3.09 -7.37
N CYS A 320 -5.83 3.56 -6.27
CA CYS A 320 -4.58 4.33 -6.33
C CYS A 320 -3.40 3.67 -5.64
N GLU A 321 -3.65 2.76 -4.68
CA GLU A 321 -2.63 2.04 -3.92
C GLU A 321 -3.24 0.83 -3.18
N ILE A 322 -2.41 -0.21 -2.95
CA ILE A 322 -2.69 -1.29 -2.01
C ILE A 322 -1.52 -1.38 -1.04
N ASN A 323 -1.80 -1.36 0.27
CA ASN A 323 -0.81 -1.53 1.32
C ASN A 323 -0.98 -2.91 1.96
N VAL A 324 0.07 -3.74 1.85
CA VAL A 324 0.04 -5.16 2.23
C VAL A 324 0.93 -5.51 3.42
N SER A 325 1.71 -4.56 3.91
CA SER A 325 2.65 -4.78 4.99
C SER A 325 2.65 -3.62 5.96
N CYS A 326 2.75 -3.93 7.26
CA CYS A 326 2.77 -2.93 8.33
C CYS A 326 1.59 -1.96 8.25
N VAL A 327 0.41 -2.46 7.86
CA VAL A 327 -0.82 -1.66 7.77
C VAL A 327 -1.17 -1.13 9.15
N TRP A 328 -1.02 0.19 9.30
CA TRP A 328 -1.33 0.92 10.51
C TRP A 328 -1.61 2.40 10.21
N PRO A 329 -2.57 3.03 10.90
CA PRO A 329 -3.54 2.41 11.81
C PRO A 329 -4.49 1.46 11.09
N PHE A 330 -5.06 0.49 11.80
CA PHE A 330 -6.16 -0.35 11.32
C PHE A 330 -7.36 -0.26 12.29
N PRO A 331 -8.58 -0.63 11.88
CA PRO A 331 -9.75 -0.55 12.77
C PRO A 331 -9.56 -1.44 14.00
N GLU A 332 -9.61 -0.90 15.22
CA GLU A 332 -9.36 -1.68 16.45
C GLU A 332 -10.21 -2.96 16.53
N ARG A 333 -11.47 -2.89 16.08
CA ARG A 333 -12.38 -4.05 15.99
C ARG A 333 -11.89 -5.20 15.10
N ALA A 334 -10.93 -4.95 14.21
CA ALA A 334 -10.33 -5.96 13.36
C ALA A 334 -9.35 -6.85 14.15
N ALA A 335 -8.82 -6.39 15.29
CA ALA A 335 -7.83 -7.13 16.08
C ALA A 335 -8.31 -8.54 16.46
N ASP A 336 -9.57 -8.68 16.86
CA ASP A 336 -10.16 -9.98 17.19
C ASP A 336 -10.27 -10.91 15.97
N LEU A 337 -10.58 -10.37 14.79
CA LEU A 337 -10.63 -11.17 13.56
C LEU A 337 -9.24 -11.54 13.08
N ILE A 338 -8.27 -10.62 13.16
CA ILE A 338 -6.86 -10.88 12.88
C ILE A 338 -6.39 -12.04 13.76
N ALA A 339 -6.54 -11.94 15.09
CA ALA A 339 -6.08 -12.97 16.01
C ALA A 339 -6.71 -14.34 15.70
N ARG A 340 -8.04 -14.40 15.48
CA ARG A 340 -8.71 -15.65 15.09
C ARG A 340 -8.20 -16.21 13.76
N THR A 341 -7.95 -15.35 12.78
CA THR A 341 -7.44 -15.75 11.46
C THR A 341 -6.03 -16.32 11.57
N VAL A 342 -5.16 -15.73 12.39
CA VAL A 342 -3.83 -16.31 12.64
C VAL A 342 -3.94 -17.73 13.19
N LEU A 343 -4.84 -17.95 14.16
CA LEU A 343 -5.00 -19.27 14.79
C LEU A 343 -5.58 -20.34 13.86
N THR A 344 -6.17 -19.99 12.71
CA THR A 344 -6.56 -21.01 11.72
C THR A 344 -5.39 -21.51 10.87
N HIS A 345 -4.22 -20.88 10.98
CA HIS A 345 -3.01 -21.22 10.22
C HIS A 345 -1.91 -21.86 11.09
N THR A 346 -2.18 -22.07 12.38
CA THR A 346 -1.22 -22.61 13.39
C THR A 346 -1.72 -23.88 14.02
#